data_AF-A0A6M3J650-F1
#
_entry.id   AF-A0A6M3J650-F1
#
_cell.length_a   1.000
_cell.length_b   1.000
_cell.length_c   1.000
_cell.angle_alpha   90.00
_cell.angle_beta   90.00
_cell.angle_gamma   90.00
#
_symmetry.space_group_name_H-M   'P 1'
#
loop_
_entity.id
_entity.type
_entity.pdbx_description
1 polymer ?
#
loop_
_entity_poly.entity_id
_entity_poly.type
_entity_poly.pdbx_seq_one_letter_code
_entity_poly.pdbx_strand_id
1 'polypeptide(L)'
;MHYIHGHFEGTGAALYLQLGAVPDEIEIWNLDGATPDTFIWNKMMGSNILTVEGITRIGSGGAVTDEVFGAGISPYYGGDLLTTSNQSNTTYGGGVYIERDDKDYRYFTDSAAGISGDAATTTIDTWTLDTAATPKGHFNGDVTGTYIGPGSLIRVVDTKGKGSGKHTYEAFIVALTAGQGVSSDEVTLSWAIPSGRVDFIGGMYGYKPSTVGTVTKAGIKLNMTTPLNVDGEHHAFRAIWQ
;
A
#
# COMPACT_ATOMS: atom_id res chain seq x y z
N MET A 1 -12.66 -17.86 7.21
CA MET A 1 -11.94 -16.69 7.74
C MET A 1 -11.67 -15.76 6.57
N HIS A 2 -12.33 -14.61 6.56
CA HIS A 2 -12.09 -13.58 5.53
C HIS A 2 -11.12 -12.56 6.12
N TYR A 3 -10.06 -12.26 5.39
CA TYR A 3 -9.11 -11.22 5.77
C TYR A 3 -8.85 -10.30 4.58
N ILE A 4 -8.57 -9.04 4.89
CA ILE A 4 -8.12 -8.03 3.93
C ILE A 4 -6.76 -7.54 4.42
N HIS A 5 -5.83 -7.39 3.50
CA HIS A 5 -4.52 -6.81 3.78
C HIS A 5 -4.18 -5.79 2.71
N GLY A 6 -3.24 -4.91 3.02
CA GLY A 6 -2.78 -3.87 2.12
C GLY A 6 -1.68 -3.05 2.75
N HIS A 7 -1.25 -2.04 2.02
CA HIS A 7 -0.29 -1.05 2.49
C HIS A 7 -0.73 0.34 2.03
N PHE A 8 -0.37 1.35 2.81
CA PHE A 8 -0.77 2.74 2.65
C PHE A 8 0.31 3.67 3.21
N GLU A 9 0.22 4.94 2.87
CA GLU A 9 1.05 6.01 3.42
C GLU A 9 0.37 6.62 4.66
N GLY A 10 1.10 6.76 5.75
CA GLY A 10 0.68 7.53 6.90
C GLY A 10 0.63 9.02 6.58
N THR A 11 -0.25 9.77 7.25
CA THR A 11 -0.51 11.18 6.88
C THR A 11 -0.24 12.17 8.00
N GLY A 12 0.08 11.69 9.21
CA GLY A 12 0.15 12.56 10.40
C GLY A 12 -1.19 13.17 10.81
N ALA A 13 -2.29 12.82 10.13
CA ALA A 13 -3.66 13.30 10.36
C ALA A 13 -4.61 12.11 10.56
N ALA A 14 -5.80 12.32 11.12
CA ALA A 14 -6.75 11.22 11.30
C ALA A 14 -7.05 10.53 9.96
N LEU A 15 -6.74 9.23 9.86
CA LEU A 15 -6.80 8.45 8.64
C LEU A 15 -7.94 7.44 8.71
N TYR A 16 -8.73 7.33 7.65
CA TYR A 16 -9.93 6.50 7.54
C TYR A 16 -9.70 5.43 6.47
N LEU A 17 -9.46 4.19 6.91
CA LEU A 17 -9.33 3.04 6.02
C LEU A 17 -10.71 2.50 5.71
N GLN A 18 -11.16 2.69 4.47
CA GLN A 18 -12.45 2.22 3.98
C GLN A 18 -12.34 0.76 3.51
N LEU A 19 -12.82 -0.16 4.34
CA LEU A 19 -12.71 -1.60 4.12
C LEU A 19 -14.02 -2.23 3.59
N GLY A 20 -15.12 -1.48 3.61
CA GLY A 20 -16.47 -1.96 3.29
C GLY A 20 -17.28 -2.40 4.52
N ALA A 21 -16.60 -2.79 5.59
CA ALA A 21 -17.18 -3.17 6.88
C ALA A 21 -16.16 -2.89 8.00
N VAL A 22 -16.63 -2.73 9.23
CA VAL A 22 -15.74 -2.66 10.41
C VAL A 22 -15.21 -4.08 10.68
N PRO A 23 -13.88 -4.29 10.79
CA PRO A 23 -13.31 -5.59 11.12
C PRO A 23 -13.50 -5.94 12.60
N ASP A 24 -13.35 -7.22 12.93
CA ASP A 24 -13.32 -7.68 14.32
C ASP A 24 -11.94 -7.46 14.97
N GLU A 25 -10.89 -7.52 14.15
CA GLU A 25 -9.50 -7.32 14.53
C GLU A 25 -8.74 -6.65 13.39
N ILE A 26 -7.83 -5.75 13.74
CA ILE A 26 -6.86 -5.19 12.81
C ILE A 26 -5.48 -5.07 13.46
N GLU A 27 -4.47 -5.41 12.68
CA GLU A 27 -3.07 -5.19 13.00
C GLU A 27 -2.47 -4.27 11.93
N ILE A 28 -1.70 -3.28 12.35
CA ILE A 28 -1.00 -2.31 11.50
C ILE A 28 0.46 -2.29 11.90
N TRP A 29 1.37 -2.22 10.94
CA TRP A 29 2.80 -2.12 11.22
C TRP A 29 3.53 -1.22 10.24
N ASN A 30 4.54 -0.50 10.76
CA ASN A 30 5.43 0.34 9.98
C ASN A 30 6.44 -0.52 9.19
N LEU A 31 6.69 -0.17 7.94
CA LEU A 31 7.60 -0.88 7.02
C LEU A 31 8.98 -0.20 6.86
N ASP A 32 9.12 1.05 7.30
CA ASP A 32 10.32 1.88 7.15
C ASP A 32 11.33 1.69 8.29
N GLY A 33 10.87 1.17 9.44
CA GLY A 33 11.72 0.85 10.59
C GLY A 33 12.45 -0.49 10.46
N ALA A 34 13.71 -0.54 10.90
CA ALA A 34 14.47 -1.80 11.04
C ALA A 34 13.84 -2.78 12.05
N THR A 35 13.01 -2.27 12.95
CA THR A 35 12.07 -3.06 13.74
C THR A 35 10.70 -2.43 13.60
N PRO A 36 9.71 -3.16 13.06
CA PRO A 36 8.42 -2.58 12.76
C PRO A 36 7.70 -2.23 14.06
N ASP A 37 7.29 -0.98 14.18
CA ASP A 37 6.27 -0.58 15.14
C ASP A 37 4.98 -1.30 14.79
N THR A 38 4.25 -1.77 15.79
CA THR A 38 2.99 -2.52 15.57
C THR A 38 1.86 -1.94 16.42
N PHE A 39 0.66 -1.94 15.84
CA PHE A 39 -0.59 -1.56 16.48
C PHE A 39 -1.58 -2.70 16.32
N ILE A 40 -2.18 -3.16 17.41
CA ILE A 40 -3.22 -4.19 17.39
C ILE A 40 -4.48 -3.63 18.02
N TRP A 41 -5.60 -3.81 17.32
CA TRP A 41 -6.92 -3.48 17.83
C TRP A 41 -7.87 -4.65 17.60
N ASN A 42 -8.78 -4.89 18.53
CA ASN A 42 -9.94 -5.74 18.31
C ASN A 42 -11.20 -5.12 18.92
N LYS A 43 -12.36 -5.53 18.40
CA LYS A 43 -13.67 -4.99 18.83
C LYS A 43 -13.96 -5.15 20.32
N MET A 44 -13.34 -6.14 20.98
CA MET A 44 -13.55 -6.40 22.41
C MET A 44 -12.72 -5.45 23.29
N MET A 45 -11.66 -4.83 22.78
CA MET A 45 -10.86 -3.85 23.54
C MET A 45 -11.70 -2.63 23.97
N GLY A 46 -12.68 -2.22 23.15
CA GLY A 46 -13.64 -1.17 23.49
C GLY A 46 -14.69 -1.57 24.55
N SER A 47 -14.78 -2.85 24.94
CA SER A 47 -15.71 -3.31 25.97
C SER A 47 -15.14 -3.22 27.39
N ASN A 48 -13.85 -2.91 27.53
CA ASN A 48 -13.19 -2.74 28.83
C ASN A 48 -13.43 -1.34 29.40
N ILE A 49 -13.67 -1.24 30.72
CA ILE A 49 -13.94 0.00 31.46
C ILE A 49 -12.80 1.03 31.40
N LEU A 50 -11.60 0.61 30.94
CA LEU A 50 -10.40 1.44 30.81
C LEU A 50 -10.20 2.09 29.42
N THR A 51 -11.21 2.06 28.54
CA THR A 51 -11.23 2.83 27.28
C THR A 51 -9.95 2.65 26.42
N VAL A 52 -9.60 1.39 26.14
CA VAL A 52 -8.42 1.06 25.34
C VAL A 52 -8.81 1.00 23.87
N GLU A 53 -8.25 1.91 23.07
CA GLU A 53 -8.42 1.95 21.60
C GLU A 53 -7.31 1.19 20.86
N GLY A 54 -6.66 0.26 21.56
CA GLY A 54 -5.70 -0.67 20.99
C GLY A 54 -4.43 -0.76 21.79
N ILE A 55 -3.49 -1.53 21.26
CA ILE A 55 -2.22 -1.83 21.90
C ILE A 55 -1.11 -1.52 20.92
N THR A 56 -0.15 -0.69 21.32
CA THR A 56 1.05 -0.41 20.55
C THR A 56 2.26 -1.15 21.10
N ARG A 57 3.19 -1.42 20.20
CA ARG A 57 4.56 -1.80 20.51
C ARG A 57 5.50 -1.06 19.58
N ILE A 58 6.30 -0.16 20.15
CA ILE A 58 7.21 0.73 19.42
C ILE A 58 8.66 0.23 19.55
N GLY A 59 9.26 -0.17 18.45
CA GLY A 59 10.65 -0.60 18.34
C GLY A 59 10.98 -1.96 18.97
N SER A 60 12.25 -2.36 18.84
CA SER A 60 12.76 -3.63 19.39
C SER A 60 12.83 -3.56 20.92
N GLY A 61 12.01 -4.36 21.59
CA GLY A 61 11.92 -4.36 23.05
C GLY A 61 11.09 -3.21 23.63
N GLY A 62 10.35 -2.46 22.79
CA GLY A 62 9.39 -1.49 23.25
C GLY A 62 8.38 -2.07 24.24
N ALA A 63 8.03 -1.28 25.25
CA ALA A 63 6.94 -1.63 26.15
C ALA A 63 5.63 -1.71 25.36
N VAL A 64 4.87 -2.76 25.62
CA VAL A 64 3.49 -2.87 25.15
C VAL A 64 2.68 -1.82 25.89
N THR A 65 2.05 -0.90 25.16
CA THR A 65 1.33 0.25 25.74
C THR A 65 -0.13 0.21 25.32
N ASP A 66 -1.03 0.41 26.28
CA ASP A 66 -2.46 0.58 26.02
C ASP A 66 -2.71 1.99 25.49
N GLU A 67 -3.39 2.09 24.36
CA GLU A 67 -3.75 3.37 23.77
C GLU A 67 -5.05 3.88 24.35
N VAL A 68 -5.00 5.10 24.88
CA VAL A 68 -6.17 5.76 25.46
C VAL A 68 -7.19 6.13 24.38
N PHE A 69 -8.43 6.36 24.80
CA PHE A 69 -9.47 6.89 23.92
C PHE A 69 -9.04 8.16 23.20
N GLY A 70 -9.25 8.20 21.88
CA GLY A 70 -8.82 9.27 20.99
C GLY A 70 -7.37 9.16 20.52
N ALA A 71 -6.59 8.18 21.00
CA ALA A 71 -5.20 7.94 20.58
C ALA A 71 -4.99 6.66 19.77
N GLY A 72 -5.99 5.76 19.74
CA GLY A 72 -5.84 4.47 19.07
C GLY A 72 -6.63 4.34 17.77
N ILE A 73 -7.14 3.13 17.53
CA ILE A 73 -8.04 2.80 16.44
C ILE A 73 -9.48 2.82 16.94
N SER A 74 -10.36 3.44 16.15
CA SER A 74 -11.79 3.45 16.40
C SER A 74 -12.58 2.89 15.21
N PRO A 75 -13.71 2.21 15.44
CA PRO A 75 -14.64 1.83 14.37
C PRO A 75 -15.09 3.05 13.57
N TYR A 76 -15.12 2.91 12.24
CA TYR A 76 -15.69 3.92 11.35
C TYR A 76 -16.82 3.31 10.53
N TYR A 77 -18.05 3.82 10.71
CA TYR A 77 -19.22 3.23 10.07
C TYR A 77 -19.53 3.77 8.66
N GLY A 78 -18.72 4.71 8.17
CA GLY A 78 -18.93 5.33 6.86
C GLY A 78 -20.20 6.20 6.78
N GLY A 79 -20.59 6.55 5.56
CA GLY A 79 -21.80 7.34 5.28
C GLY A 79 -21.56 8.84 5.10
N ASP A 80 -20.31 9.30 5.23
CA ASP A 80 -19.95 10.70 4.98
C ASP A 80 -19.87 10.95 3.47
N LEU A 81 -20.43 12.06 3.00
CA LEU A 81 -20.16 12.54 1.65
C LEU A 81 -18.79 13.22 1.66
N LEU A 82 -17.86 12.72 0.85
CA LEU A 82 -16.56 13.36 0.68
C LEU A 82 -16.71 14.66 -0.10
N THR A 83 -16.19 15.73 0.49
CA THR A 83 -16.10 17.07 -0.08
C THR A 83 -14.64 17.50 -0.08
N THR A 84 -14.33 18.59 -0.76
CA THR A 84 -12.98 19.19 -0.69
C THR A 84 -12.61 19.68 0.72
N SER A 85 -13.58 19.79 1.64
CA SER A 85 -13.33 20.20 3.03
C SER A 85 -12.80 19.08 3.92
N ASN A 86 -13.24 17.83 3.71
CA ASN A 86 -12.82 16.69 4.53
C ASN A 86 -11.83 15.77 3.79
N GLN A 87 -11.76 15.83 2.46
CA GLN A 87 -10.72 15.22 1.64
C GLN A 87 -10.07 16.30 0.78
N SER A 88 -9.11 17.03 1.36
CA SER A 88 -8.42 18.14 0.70
C SER A 88 -7.31 17.70 -0.25
N ASN A 89 -6.77 16.49 -0.06
CA ASN A 89 -5.74 15.91 -0.92
C ASN A 89 -6.25 14.60 -1.52
N THR A 90 -6.23 14.50 -2.84
CA THR A 90 -6.59 13.27 -3.59
C THR A 90 -5.44 12.77 -4.46
N THR A 91 -4.22 13.29 -4.25
CA THR A 91 -3.00 12.80 -4.90
C THR A 91 -2.66 11.42 -4.34
N TYR A 92 -2.21 10.49 -5.18
CA TYR A 92 -1.80 9.15 -4.73
C TYR A 92 -0.74 9.24 -3.61
N GLY A 93 -0.86 8.40 -2.57
CA GLY A 93 -0.09 8.54 -1.33
C GLY A 93 -0.59 9.62 -0.36
N GLY A 94 -1.40 10.55 -0.85
CA GLY A 94 -2.05 11.56 -0.04
C GLY A 94 -3.46 11.20 0.43
N GLY A 95 -3.98 12.06 1.32
CA GLY A 95 -5.40 12.08 1.68
C GLY A 95 -5.77 11.28 2.93
N VAL A 96 -6.84 11.70 3.59
CA VAL A 96 -7.21 11.15 4.91
C VAL A 96 -8.28 10.06 4.81
N TYR A 97 -9.06 10.03 3.75
CA TYR A 97 -9.97 8.93 3.44
C TYR A 97 -9.35 8.08 2.33
N ILE A 98 -8.99 6.85 2.65
CA ILE A 98 -8.35 5.93 1.70
C ILE A 98 -9.21 4.69 1.47
N GLU A 99 -9.23 4.21 0.25
CA GLU A 99 -9.90 2.99 -0.18
C GLU A 99 -8.94 2.12 -0.97
N ARG A 100 -9.31 0.85 -1.16
CA ARG A 100 -8.50 -0.07 -1.96
C ARG A 100 -8.27 0.50 -3.37
N ASP A 101 -7.05 0.38 -3.86
CA ASP A 101 -6.76 0.75 -5.24
C ASP A 101 -7.51 -0.18 -6.21
N ASP A 102 -8.27 0.44 -7.09
CA ASP A 102 -9.08 -0.21 -8.12
C ASP A 102 -8.27 -0.45 -9.41
N LYS A 103 -6.95 -0.51 -9.29
CA LYS A 103 -6.05 -0.93 -10.37
C LYS A 103 -5.25 -2.19 -10.03
N ASP A 104 -5.33 -2.70 -8.80
CA ASP A 104 -4.62 -3.90 -8.36
C ASP A 104 -5.21 -5.18 -8.99
N TYR A 105 -4.46 -5.78 -9.94
CA TYR A 105 -4.89 -6.95 -10.72
C TYR A 105 -5.30 -8.16 -9.89
N ARG A 106 -4.84 -8.28 -8.63
CA ARG A 106 -5.24 -9.37 -7.72
C ARG A 106 -6.74 -9.38 -7.44
N TYR A 107 -7.41 -8.26 -7.72
CA TYR A 107 -8.83 -8.07 -7.47
C TYR A 107 -9.63 -7.79 -8.77
N PHE A 108 -9.00 -7.88 -9.95
CA PHE A 108 -9.66 -7.67 -11.26
C PHE A 108 -9.85 -8.95 -12.07
N THR A 109 -10.96 -8.97 -12.82
CA THR A 109 -11.12 -9.84 -13.99
C THR A 109 -10.51 -9.15 -15.22
N ASP A 110 -9.18 -9.24 -15.35
CA ASP A 110 -8.32 -9.04 -16.56
C ASP A 110 -8.47 -7.80 -17.47
N SER A 111 -9.51 -6.95 -17.34
CA SER A 111 -9.85 -5.93 -18.35
C SER A 111 -9.55 -4.48 -17.92
N ALA A 112 -9.24 -4.26 -16.64
CA ALA A 112 -8.89 -2.95 -16.07
C ALA A 112 -7.53 -2.95 -15.35
N ALA A 113 -6.92 -4.12 -15.18
CA ALA A 113 -5.54 -4.24 -14.70
C ALA A 113 -4.59 -3.80 -15.81
N GLY A 114 -3.71 -2.86 -15.53
CA GLY A 114 -2.73 -2.40 -16.50
C GLY A 114 -1.73 -1.44 -15.87
N ILE A 115 -0.66 -1.15 -16.62
CA ILE A 115 0.33 -0.12 -16.29
C ILE A 115 -0.40 1.23 -16.34
N SER A 116 -0.99 1.64 -15.22
CA SER A 116 -1.81 2.85 -15.16
C SER A 116 -1.35 3.73 -14.02
N GLY A 117 -0.53 4.72 -14.35
CA GLY A 117 -0.12 5.76 -13.42
C GLY A 117 0.82 6.75 -14.10
N ASP A 118 2.02 6.28 -14.44
CA ASP A 118 3.14 7.18 -14.74
C ASP A 118 3.97 6.79 -15.96
N ALA A 119 3.48 5.90 -16.82
CA ALA A 119 4.14 5.60 -18.09
C ALA A 119 4.07 6.84 -19.02
N ALA A 120 5.09 7.69 -18.96
CA ALA A 120 4.98 9.08 -19.43
C ALA A 120 4.86 9.21 -20.96
N THR A 121 5.30 8.21 -21.73
CA THR A 121 5.29 8.28 -23.21
C THR A 121 5.33 6.92 -23.92
N THR A 122 5.74 5.85 -23.24
CA THR A 122 5.94 4.51 -23.81
C THR A 122 5.24 3.47 -22.97
N THR A 123 4.69 2.43 -23.60
CA THR A 123 4.14 1.30 -22.88
C THR A 123 5.28 0.53 -22.22
N ILE A 124 5.23 0.39 -20.90
CA ILE A 124 6.23 -0.34 -20.12
C ILE A 124 5.93 -1.84 -20.17
N ASP A 125 6.42 -2.52 -21.21
CA ASP A 125 6.10 -3.91 -21.49
C ASP A 125 7.28 -4.86 -21.29
N THR A 126 8.47 -4.34 -20.98
CA THR A 126 9.69 -5.13 -20.93
C THR A 126 10.49 -4.83 -19.67
N TRP A 127 10.88 -5.91 -18.98
CA TRP A 127 11.82 -5.90 -17.87
C TRP A 127 13.12 -6.59 -18.31
N THR A 128 14.24 -5.92 -18.11
CA THR A 128 15.57 -6.44 -18.43
C THR A 128 16.42 -6.51 -17.17
N LEU A 129 16.56 -7.70 -16.59
CA LEU A 129 17.54 -7.96 -15.53
C LEU A 129 18.98 -7.81 -16.04
N ASP A 130 19.81 -7.05 -15.33
CA ASP A 130 21.22 -6.83 -15.69
C ASP A 130 22.08 -8.08 -15.47
N THR A 131 21.93 -8.66 -14.28
CA THR A 131 22.67 -9.85 -13.86
C THR A 131 21.85 -10.62 -12.82
N ALA A 132 21.97 -11.95 -12.82
CA ALA A 132 21.32 -12.80 -11.84
C ALA A 132 21.83 -12.59 -10.40
N ALA A 133 22.95 -11.87 -10.23
CA ALA A 133 23.55 -11.60 -8.93
C ALA A 133 22.92 -10.41 -8.18
N THR A 134 22.19 -9.53 -8.87
CA THR A 134 21.61 -8.33 -8.25
C THR A 134 20.15 -8.17 -8.68
N PRO A 135 19.26 -7.63 -7.82
CA PRO A 135 17.86 -7.40 -8.19
C PRO A 135 17.68 -6.12 -9.02
N LYS A 136 18.69 -5.77 -9.83
CA LYS A 136 18.75 -4.56 -10.63
C LYS A 136 18.53 -4.86 -12.10
N GLY A 137 17.89 -3.93 -12.79
CA GLY A 137 17.61 -4.02 -14.21
C GLY A 137 16.87 -2.78 -14.69
N HIS A 138 16.32 -2.87 -15.88
CA HIS A 138 15.71 -1.74 -16.57
C HIS A 138 14.31 -2.05 -17.07
N PHE A 139 13.43 -1.05 -17.00
CA PHE A 139 12.25 -1.00 -17.85
C PHE A 139 12.61 -0.49 -19.25
N ASN A 140 11.73 -0.67 -20.24
CA ASN A 140 11.93 -0.13 -21.59
C ASN A 140 11.54 1.35 -21.74
N GLY A 141 11.26 2.03 -20.64
CA GLY A 141 10.83 3.42 -20.61
C GLY A 141 10.81 4.00 -19.21
N ASP A 142 10.63 5.30 -19.14
CA ASP A 142 10.54 6.06 -17.89
C ASP A 142 9.16 5.84 -17.22
N VAL A 143 9.20 5.56 -15.91
CA VAL A 143 8.05 5.38 -15.03
C VAL A 143 7.93 6.50 -13.98
N THR A 144 8.58 7.64 -14.20
CA THR A 144 8.55 8.78 -13.26
C THR A 144 7.13 9.34 -13.09
N GLY A 145 6.64 9.35 -11.86
CA GLY A 145 5.46 10.10 -11.47
C GLY A 145 5.08 9.87 -10.01
N THR A 146 3.78 9.96 -9.69
CA THR A 146 3.27 9.94 -8.31
C THR A 146 2.59 8.62 -7.92
N TYR A 147 2.41 7.72 -8.87
CA TYR A 147 1.72 6.45 -8.71
C TYR A 147 2.70 5.27 -8.62
N ILE A 148 3.73 5.20 -9.46
CA ILE A 148 4.74 4.14 -9.51
C ILE A 148 6.00 4.59 -8.76
N GLY A 149 6.49 3.73 -7.88
CA GLY A 149 7.78 3.85 -7.22
C GLY A 149 7.98 2.83 -6.11
N PRO A 150 8.86 3.08 -5.12
CA PRO A 150 9.08 2.15 -4.02
C PRO A 150 7.76 1.65 -3.41
N GLY A 151 7.66 0.34 -3.16
CA GLY A 151 6.43 -0.32 -2.72
C GLY A 151 5.53 -0.86 -3.85
N SER A 152 5.73 -0.43 -5.10
CA SER A 152 4.90 -0.88 -6.22
C SER A 152 5.11 -2.35 -6.55
N LEU A 153 4.00 -3.11 -6.64
CA LEU A 153 4.02 -4.50 -7.09
C LEU A 153 4.19 -4.56 -8.61
N ILE A 154 5.13 -5.36 -9.08
CA ILE A 154 5.30 -5.66 -10.50
C ILE A 154 5.06 -7.14 -10.78
N ARG A 155 4.57 -7.43 -11.98
CA ARG A 155 4.38 -8.79 -12.49
C ARG A 155 5.10 -8.93 -13.82
N VAL A 156 6.05 -9.86 -13.89
CA VAL A 156 6.81 -10.15 -15.11
C VAL A 156 6.55 -11.58 -15.54
N VAL A 157 6.20 -11.75 -16.81
CA VAL A 157 6.05 -13.05 -17.46
C VAL A 157 7.33 -13.35 -18.22
N ASP A 158 8.01 -14.42 -17.83
CA ASP A 158 9.21 -14.88 -18.55
C ASP A 158 8.84 -15.32 -19.97
N THR A 159 9.53 -14.72 -20.94
CA THR A 159 9.36 -14.98 -22.38
C THR A 159 10.51 -15.82 -22.96
N LYS A 160 11.55 -16.13 -22.17
CA LYS A 160 12.68 -16.94 -22.59
C LYS A 160 12.35 -18.42 -22.48
N GLY A 161 11.63 -18.92 -23.48
CA GLY A 161 11.47 -20.36 -23.67
C GLY A 161 10.51 -20.70 -24.81
N LYS A 162 11.04 -21.12 -25.96
CA LYS A 162 10.23 -21.89 -26.92
C LYS A 162 9.93 -23.25 -26.27
N GLY A 163 8.84 -23.35 -25.51
CA GLY A 163 8.29 -24.62 -25.03
C GLY A 163 8.20 -24.83 -23.51
N SER A 164 8.56 -23.87 -22.67
CA SER A 164 8.31 -23.92 -21.21
C SER A 164 7.12 -23.00 -20.86
N GLY A 165 6.28 -23.43 -19.92
CA GLY A 165 5.12 -22.65 -19.48
C GLY A 165 5.49 -21.21 -19.12
N LYS A 166 4.55 -20.28 -19.33
CA LYS A 166 4.69 -18.87 -18.96
C LYS A 166 4.83 -18.76 -17.44
N HIS A 167 6.05 -18.75 -16.93
CA HIS A 167 6.30 -18.48 -15.52
C HIS A 167 6.03 -17.00 -15.24
N THR A 168 5.19 -16.74 -14.24
CA THR A 168 4.92 -15.40 -13.74
C THR A 168 5.74 -15.18 -12.48
N TYR A 169 6.43 -14.05 -12.41
CA TYR A 169 7.19 -13.60 -11.26
C TYR A 169 6.60 -12.30 -10.75
N GLU A 170 6.56 -12.15 -9.44
CA GLU A 170 6.13 -10.93 -8.77
C GLU A 170 7.27 -10.40 -7.91
N ALA A 171 7.45 -9.09 -7.89
CA ALA A 171 8.43 -8.42 -7.04
C ALA A 171 7.93 -7.03 -6.68
N PHE A 172 8.51 -6.43 -5.64
CA PHE A 172 8.23 -5.05 -5.30
C PHE A 172 9.38 -4.16 -5.78
N ILE A 173 9.05 -2.97 -6.27
CA ILE A 173 10.04 -1.92 -6.53
C ILE A 173 10.57 -1.43 -5.19
N VAL A 174 11.89 -1.38 -5.04
CA VAL A 174 12.59 -0.87 -3.86
C VAL A 174 13.19 0.51 -4.13
N ALA A 175 13.67 0.74 -5.35
CA ALA A 175 14.19 2.02 -5.77
C ALA A 175 14.02 2.23 -7.28
N LEU A 176 13.85 3.50 -7.67
CA LEU A 176 13.91 3.99 -9.04
C LEU A 176 14.99 5.05 -9.13
N THR A 177 15.80 5.05 -10.19
CA THR A 177 16.80 6.08 -10.49
C THR A 177 16.31 7.06 -11.57
N ALA A 178 14.99 7.18 -11.70
CA ALA A 178 14.32 7.89 -12.76
C ALA A 178 14.67 9.40 -12.82
N GLY A 179 14.70 9.96 -14.04
CA GLY A 179 14.96 11.39 -14.29
C GLY A 179 16.43 11.85 -14.30
N GLN A 180 17.43 10.96 -14.21
CA GLN A 180 18.87 11.32 -14.10
C GLN A 180 19.73 10.98 -15.34
N GLY A 181 19.17 11.05 -16.57
CA GLY A 181 19.93 10.81 -17.82
C GLY A 181 19.81 9.37 -18.34
N VAL A 182 20.87 8.82 -18.94
CA VAL A 182 20.91 7.46 -19.57
C VAL A 182 20.59 6.29 -18.63
N SER A 183 20.37 6.56 -17.35
CA SER A 183 19.94 5.64 -16.29
C SER A 183 18.52 5.95 -15.77
N SER A 184 17.68 6.61 -16.58
CA SER A 184 16.30 7.01 -16.22
C SER A 184 15.31 5.85 -16.12
N ASP A 185 15.72 4.63 -16.45
CA ASP A 185 14.90 3.42 -16.50
C ASP A 185 15.41 2.31 -15.57
N GLU A 186 16.49 2.56 -14.82
CA GLU A 186 17.03 1.60 -13.86
C GLU A 186 16.08 1.47 -12.65
N VAL A 187 15.79 0.22 -12.29
CA VAL A 187 14.91 -0.17 -11.19
C VAL A 187 15.60 -1.22 -10.35
N THR A 188 15.51 -1.07 -9.04
CA THR A 188 15.89 -2.09 -8.08
C THR A 188 14.64 -2.75 -7.51
N LEU A 189 14.57 -4.07 -7.59
CA LEU A 189 13.48 -4.89 -7.06
C LEU A 189 13.82 -5.51 -5.71
N SER A 190 12.81 -6.06 -5.03
CA SER A 190 12.95 -6.79 -3.76
C SER A 190 13.78 -8.07 -3.89
N TRP A 191 13.83 -8.64 -5.09
CA TRP A 191 14.65 -9.81 -5.44
C TRP A 191 14.88 -9.87 -6.96
N ALA A 192 15.89 -10.62 -7.38
CA ALA A 192 16.17 -10.76 -8.81
C ALA A 192 15.12 -11.66 -9.48
N ILE A 193 14.43 -11.12 -10.49
CA ILE A 193 13.51 -11.88 -11.34
C ILE A 193 14.01 -11.88 -12.79
N PRO A 194 13.83 -12.97 -13.57
CA PRO A 194 14.31 -13.06 -14.95
C PRO A 194 13.76 -11.96 -15.85
N SER A 195 14.54 -11.56 -16.87
CA SER A 195 14.06 -10.65 -17.92
C SER A 195 12.81 -11.23 -18.60
N GLY A 196 11.84 -10.38 -18.94
CA GLY A 196 10.58 -10.84 -19.52
C GLY A 196 9.64 -9.71 -19.90
N ARG A 197 8.40 -10.07 -20.19
CA ARG A 197 7.33 -9.11 -20.46
C ARG A 197 6.72 -8.62 -19.16
N VAL A 198 6.64 -7.32 -18.96
CA VAL A 198 5.88 -6.71 -17.88
C VAL A 198 4.39 -6.87 -18.20
N ASP A 199 3.67 -7.53 -17.31
CA ASP A 199 2.22 -7.75 -17.42
C ASP A 199 1.44 -6.77 -16.56
N PHE A 200 2.06 -6.29 -15.48
CA PHE A 200 1.45 -5.37 -14.53
C PHE A 200 2.50 -4.57 -13.76
N ILE A 201 2.18 -3.30 -13.49
CA ILE A 201 2.83 -2.45 -12.49
C ILE A 201 1.71 -1.76 -11.70
N GLY A 202 1.67 -2.00 -10.39
CA GLY A 202 0.72 -1.39 -9.47
C GLY A 202 1.21 -0.06 -8.93
N GLY A 203 0.37 0.57 -8.10
CA GLY A 203 0.77 1.78 -7.39
C GLY A 203 1.73 1.47 -6.23
N MET A 204 2.43 2.50 -5.74
CA MET A 204 3.30 2.49 -4.56
C MET A 204 2.60 1.96 -3.30
N TYR A 205 1.28 2.12 -3.26
CA TYR A 205 0.40 1.75 -2.17
C TYR A 205 -0.69 0.80 -2.68
N GLY A 206 -1.23 -0.07 -1.81
CA GLY A 206 -2.41 -0.88 -2.15
C GLY A 206 -3.73 -0.15 -1.91
N TYR A 207 -3.67 1.02 -1.25
CA TYR A 207 -4.80 1.88 -0.93
C TYR A 207 -4.51 3.28 -1.45
N LYS A 208 -5.54 3.90 -2.05
CA LYS A 208 -5.50 5.23 -2.65
C LYS A 208 -6.49 6.16 -1.95
N PRO A 209 -6.29 7.48 -2.01
CA PRO A 209 -7.32 8.41 -1.57
C PRO A 209 -8.63 8.21 -2.32
N SER A 210 -9.72 8.24 -1.57
CA SER A 210 -11.07 8.24 -2.12
C SER A 210 -11.36 9.57 -2.81
N THR A 211 -12.15 9.49 -3.88
CA THR A 211 -12.48 10.68 -4.69
C THR A 211 -13.55 11.53 -4.01
N VAL A 212 -13.41 12.85 -4.08
CA VAL A 212 -14.45 13.80 -3.66
C VAL A 212 -15.77 13.53 -4.42
N GLY A 213 -16.89 13.59 -3.71
CA GLY A 213 -18.23 13.27 -4.25
C GLY A 213 -18.66 11.83 -4.05
N THR A 214 -17.79 10.98 -3.49
CA THR A 214 -18.15 9.61 -3.09
C THR A 214 -18.68 9.56 -1.65
N VAL A 215 -19.52 8.57 -1.35
CA VAL A 215 -19.95 8.28 0.02
C VAL A 215 -18.98 7.26 0.62
N THR A 216 -18.46 7.56 1.81
CA THR A 216 -17.47 6.71 2.46
C THR A 216 -18.04 5.36 2.87
N LYS A 217 -17.20 4.32 2.77
CA LYS A 217 -17.52 2.96 3.22
C LYS A 217 -17.10 2.79 4.68
N ALA A 218 -17.71 1.83 5.35
CA ALA A 218 -17.30 1.42 6.71
C ALA A 218 -15.88 0.84 6.73
N GLY A 219 -15.25 0.84 7.91
CA GLY A 219 -13.89 0.38 8.13
C GLY A 219 -13.38 0.84 9.50
N ILE A 220 -12.19 1.44 9.52
CA ILE A 220 -11.58 1.95 10.76
C ILE A 220 -11.07 3.38 10.59
N LYS A 221 -10.89 4.06 11.72
CA LYS A 221 -10.20 5.33 11.84
C LYS A 221 -8.95 5.15 12.71
N LEU A 222 -7.78 5.48 12.17
CA LEU A 222 -6.57 5.73 12.96
C LEU A 222 -6.63 7.17 13.43
N ASN A 223 -6.53 7.38 14.74
CA ASN A 223 -6.51 8.75 15.26
C ASN A 223 -5.20 9.44 14.88
N MET A 224 -5.23 10.78 14.85
CA MET A 224 -4.06 11.61 14.52
C MET A 224 -2.90 11.39 15.51
N THR A 225 -3.23 11.13 16.77
CA THR A 225 -2.26 10.89 17.85
C THR A 225 -1.80 9.44 17.94
N THR A 226 -2.26 8.57 17.03
CA THR A 226 -1.76 7.20 16.96
C THR A 226 -0.28 7.22 16.60
N PRO A 227 0.61 6.63 17.42
CA PRO A 227 2.07 6.70 17.21
C PRO A 227 2.52 6.17 15.85
N LEU A 228 1.72 5.30 15.23
CA LEU A 228 1.95 4.64 13.96
C LEU A 228 1.40 5.39 12.75
N ASN A 229 0.80 6.57 12.90
CA ASN A 229 0.25 7.35 11.80
C ASN A 229 1.12 8.58 11.55
N VAL A 230 2.32 8.35 11.06
CA VAL A 230 3.32 9.40 10.80
C VAL A 230 3.27 9.76 9.31
N ASP A 231 3.35 11.05 9.02
CA ASP A 231 3.33 11.56 7.64
C ASP A 231 4.51 11.02 6.82
N GLY A 232 4.23 10.42 5.67
CA GLY A 232 5.23 9.88 4.75
C GLY A 232 5.80 8.51 5.11
N GLU A 233 5.32 7.88 6.19
CA GLU A 233 5.74 6.52 6.55
C GLU A 233 4.88 5.45 5.86
N HIS A 234 5.50 4.36 5.44
CA HIS A 234 4.82 3.23 4.83
C HIS A 234 4.30 2.29 5.90
N HIS A 235 3.01 1.98 5.82
CA HIS A 235 2.37 1.04 6.73
C HIS A 235 1.75 -0.11 5.96
N ALA A 236 1.78 -1.30 6.55
CA ALA A 236 0.96 -2.42 6.13
C ALA A 236 -0.06 -2.77 7.21
N PHE A 237 -1.14 -3.42 6.81
CA PHE A 237 -2.15 -3.88 7.74
C PHE A 237 -2.74 -5.23 7.36
N ARG A 238 -3.38 -5.85 8.34
CA ARG A 238 -4.22 -7.04 8.21
C ARG A 238 -5.49 -6.85 9.03
N ALA A 239 -6.63 -6.93 8.37
CA ALA A 239 -7.96 -6.85 8.97
C ALA A 239 -8.70 -8.19 8.85
N ILE A 240 -9.39 -8.62 9.90
CA ILE A 240 -9.99 -9.96 10.04
C ILE A 240 -11.48 -9.83 10.41
N TRP A 241 -12.32 -10.69 9.81
CA TRP A 241 -13.72 -10.91 10.15
C TRP A 241 -13.95 -12.38 10.51
N GLN A 242 -14.62 -12.64 11.64
CA GLN A 242 -14.94 -13.97 12.16
C GLN A 242 -16.40 -14.36 11.91
#